data_AF-A0A120K8F0-F1
#
_entry.id   AF-A0A120K8F0-F1
#
_cell.length_a   1.000
_cell.length_b   1.000
_cell.length_c   1.000
_cell.angle_alpha   90.00
_cell.angle_beta   90.00
_cell.angle_gamma   90.00
#
_symmetry.space_group_name_H-M   'P 1'
#
loop_
_entity.id
_entity.type
_entity.pdbx_description
1 polymer ?
#
loop_
_entity_poly.entity_id
_entity_poly.type
_entity_poly.pdbx_seq_one_letter_code
_entity_poly.pdbx_strand_id
1 'polypeptide(L)'
;SNWLAIHVITCFFGYAAFAVSFGISLLFLIQHRREVIHEGIGWLPGSTTLDEINYWSIGIGFPMLTVGIITGAAWAHYAWGSYWSWDPKETWS
;
A
#
# COMPACT_ATOMS: atom_id res chain seq x y z
N SER A 1 -21.42 -13.52 3.49
CA SER A 1 -20.53 -12.92 4.50
C SER A 1 -20.11 -11.55 4.02
N ASN A 2 -20.67 -10.47 4.59
CA ASN A 2 -20.31 -9.10 4.19
C ASN A 2 -18.88 -8.73 4.65
N TRP A 3 -18.38 -9.40 5.70
CA TRP A 3 -17.03 -9.23 6.22
C TRP A 3 -15.95 -9.62 5.21
N LEU A 4 -16.16 -10.68 4.42
CA LEU A 4 -15.21 -11.09 3.38
C LEU A 4 -15.04 -10.02 2.31
N ALA A 5 -16.16 -9.43 1.86
CA ALA A 5 -16.13 -8.39 0.83
C ALA A 5 -15.40 -7.13 1.34
N ILE A 6 -15.69 -6.70 2.57
CA ILE A 6 -15.02 -5.54 3.20
C ILE A 6 -13.52 -5.78 3.33
N HIS A 7 -13.12 -6.97 3.79
CA HIS A 7 -11.71 -7.35 3.91
C HIS A 7 -10.99 -7.32 2.55
N VAL A 8 -11.56 -7.97 1.53
CA VAL A 8 -10.91 -8.04 0.21
C VAL A 8 -10.78 -6.65 -0.42
N ILE A 9 -11.80 -5.80 -0.30
CA ILE A 9 -11.77 -4.44 -0.86
C ILE A 9 -10.70 -3.59 -0.16
N THR A 10 -10.66 -3.60 1.16
CA THR A 10 -9.69 -2.80 1.94
C THR A 10 -8.25 -3.25 1.69
N CYS A 11 -7.99 -4.56 1.63
CA CYS A 11 -6.68 -5.10 1.25
C CYS A 11 -6.29 -4.70 -0.18
N PHE A 12 -7.22 -4.78 -1.13
CA PHE A 12 -6.95 -4.38 -2.52
C PHE A 12 -6.54 -2.92 -2.64
N PHE A 13 -7.25 -2.01 -1.95
CA PHE A 13 -6.88 -0.58 -1.91
C PHE A 13 -5.53 -0.35 -1.23
N GLY A 14 -5.23 -1.07 -0.14
CA GLY A 14 -3.93 -1.01 0.52
C GLY A 14 -2.79 -1.41 -0.41
N TYR A 15 -2.88 -2.58 -1.05
CA TYR A 15 -1.85 -3.04 -1.99
C TYR A 15 -1.72 -2.16 -3.23
N ALA A 16 -2.84 -1.66 -3.77
CA ALA A 16 -2.81 -0.72 -4.89
C ALA A 16 -2.07 0.57 -4.53
N ALA A 17 -2.30 1.14 -3.34
CA ALA A 17 -1.60 2.32 -2.88
C ALA A 17 -0.09 2.08 -2.73
N PHE A 18 0.33 0.92 -2.20
CA PHE A 18 1.75 0.56 -2.12
C PHE A 18 2.39 0.31 -3.49
N ALA A 19 1.67 -0.31 -4.43
CA ALA A 19 2.16 -0.49 -5.80
C ALA A 19 2.39 0.86 -6.51
N VAL A 20 1.47 1.81 -6.32
CA VAL A 20 1.61 3.18 -6.85
C VAL A 20 2.78 3.89 -6.18
N SER A 21 2.92 3.81 -4.86
CA SER A 21 4.06 4.36 -4.12
C SER A 21 5.40 3.80 -4.63
N PHE A 22 5.49 2.50 -4.88
CA PHE A 22 6.68 1.89 -5.46
C PHE A 22 7.03 2.48 -6.84
N GLY A 23 6.02 2.64 -7.70
CA GLY A 23 6.19 3.27 -9.01
C GLY A 23 6.67 4.72 -8.91
N ILE A 24 6.07 5.51 -8.02
CA ILE A 24 6.47 6.91 -7.79
C ILE A 24 7.89 6.98 -7.23
N SER A 25 8.26 6.09 -6.32
CA SER A 25 9.61 6.02 -5.74
C SER A 25 10.67 5.73 -6.81
N LEU A 26 10.36 4.87 -7.80
CA LEU A 26 11.25 4.63 -8.93
C LEU A 26 11.39 5.88 -9.81
N LEU A 27 10.27 6.56 -10.10
CA LEU A 27 10.29 7.83 -10.84
C LEU A 27 11.07 8.91 -10.10
N PHE A 28 10.89 9.02 -8.79
CA PHE A 28 11.65 9.90 -7.92
C PHE A 28 13.15 9.64 -8.04
N LEU A 29 13.58 8.38 -7.96
CA LEU A 29 14.99 8.02 -8.04
C LEU A 29 15.60 8.34 -9.42
N ILE A 30 14.84 8.14 -10.49
CA ILE A 30 15.26 8.49 -11.86
C ILE A 30 15.36 10.01 -12.03
N GLN A 31 14.31 10.74 -11.63
CA GLN A 31 14.24 12.20 -11.76
C GLN A 31 15.31 12.86 -10.91
N HIS A 32 15.47 12.43 -9.66
CA HIS A 32 16.47 12.99 -8.74
C HIS A 32 17.90 12.79 -9.27
N ARG A 33 18.24 11.61 -9.81
CA ARG A 33 19.56 11.39 -10.43
C ARG A 33 19.78 12.27 -11.66
N ARG A 34 18.74 12.52 -12.45
CA ARG A 34 18.82 13.35 -13.66
C ARG A 34 18.93 14.84 -13.35
N GLU A 35 18.22 15.32 -12.33
CA GLU A 35 18.33 16.70 -11.85
C GLU A 35 19.73 17.02 -11.35
N VAL A 36 20.42 16.06 -10.70
CA VAL A 36 21.83 16.21 -10.27
C VAL A 36 22.77 16.44 -11.46
N ILE A 37 22.47 15.89 -12.64
CA ILE A 37 23.26 16.07 -13.88
C ILE A 37 22.70 17.23 -14.73
N HIS A 38 21.76 18.02 -14.18
CA HIS A 38 21.05 19.11 -14.88
C HIS A 38 20.26 18.66 -16.14
N GLU A 39 19.92 17.38 -16.25
CA GLU A 39 19.14 16.78 -17.35
C GLU A 39 17.77 16.24 -16.88
N GLY A 40 17.10 17.02 -16.03
CA GLY A 40 15.76 16.69 -15.53
C GLY A 40 14.76 16.41 -16.67
N ILE A 41 13.83 15.48 -16.44
CA ILE A 41 12.83 15.12 -17.45
C ILE A 41 11.69 16.14 -17.38
N GLY A 42 11.56 16.99 -18.40
CA GLY A 42 10.62 18.14 -18.38
C GLY A 42 9.12 17.80 -18.28
N TRP A 43 8.71 16.55 -18.52
CA TRP A 43 7.32 16.11 -18.33
C TRP A 43 7.06 15.48 -16.96
N LEU A 44 8.11 15.15 -16.21
CA LEU A 44 7.98 14.64 -14.84
C LEU A 44 7.94 15.82 -13.85
N PRO A 45 7.12 15.75 -12.80
CA PRO A 45 7.21 16.68 -11.68
C PRO A 45 8.62 16.64 -11.07
N GLY A 46 9.04 17.74 -10.46
CA GLY A 46 10.33 17.79 -9.77
C GLY A 46 10.44 16.74 -8.66
N SER A 47 11.66 16.37 -8.27
CA SER A 47 11.87 15.30 -7.28
C SER A 47 11.13 15.55 -5.96
N THR A 48 11.06 16.80 -5.50
CA THR A 48 10.33 17.17 -4.28
C THR A 48 8.83 16.85 -4.37
N THR A 49 8.19 17.15 -5.51
CA THR A 49 6.77 16.85 -5.72
C THR A 49 6.52 15.34 -5.78
N LEU A 50 7.42 14.58 -6.42
CA LEU A 50 7.31 13.12 -6.43
C LEU A 50 7.43 12.53 -5.02
N ASP A 51 8.31 13.08 -4.18
CA ASP A 51 8.44 12.66 -2.78
C ASP A 51 7.18 12.97 -1.96
N GLU A 52 6.58 14.15 -2.13
CA GLU A 52 5.31 14.50 -1.49
C GLU A 52 4.17 13.55 -1.89
N ILE A 53 4.02 13.27 -3.19
CA ILE A 53 2.98 12.33 -3.67
C ILE A 53 3.24 10.93 -3.12
N ASN A 54 4.51 10.51 -3.04
CA ASN A 54 4.89 9.22 -2.47
C ASN A 54 4.52 9.15 -0.97
N TYR A 55 4.81 10.20 -0.21
CA TYR A 55 4.46 10.30 1.21
C TYR A 55 2.95 10.17 1.42
N TRP A 56 2.13 10.87 0.65
CA TRP A 56 0.67 10.77 0.72
C TRP A 56 0.17 9.37 0.31
N SER A 57 0.77 8.77 -0.70
CA SER A 57 0.41 7.41 -1.15
C SER A 57 0.63 6.37 -0.05
N ILE A 58 1.77 6.42 0.63
CA ILE A 58 2.08 5.55 1.78
C ILE A 58 1.16 5.87 2.96
N GLY A 59 0.94 7.16 3.22
CA GLY A 59 0.06 7.64 4.29
C GLY A 59 -1.38 7.14 4.19
N ILE A 60 -1.86 6.87 2.97
CA ILE A 60 -3.18 6.24 2.74
C ILE A 60 -3.09 4.71 2.73
N GLY A 61 -2.04 4.15 2.12
CA GLY A 61 -1.87 2.70 1.98
C GLY A 61 -1.75 1.97 3.32
N PHE A 62 -1.00 2.53 4.27
CA PHE A 62 -0.75 1.88 5.56
C PHE A 62 -2.00 1.77 6.46
N PRO A 63 -2.82 2.82 6.65
CA PRO A 63 -4.09 2.69 7.34
C PRO A 63 -5.06 1.73 6.65
N MET A 64 -5.13 1.73 5.31
CA MET A 64 -5.99 0.81 4.57
C MET A 64 -5.60 -0.65 4.79
N LEU A 65 -4.31 -0.97 4.75
CA LEU A 65 -3.83 -2.31 5.07
C LEU A 65 -4.16 -2.70 6.53
N THR A 66 -4.01 -1.76 7.46
CA THR A 66 -4.34 -2.00 8.89
C THR A 66 -5.82 -2.35 9.07
N VAL A 67 -6.72 -1.61 8.41
CA VAL A 67 -8.16 -1.93 8.40
C VAL A 67 -8.43 -3.27 7.71
N GLY A 68 -7.69 -3.58 6.65
CA GLY A 68 -7.72 -4.89 5.99
C GLY A 68 -7.42 -6.05 6.94
N ILE A 69 -6.36 -5.93 7.75
CA ILE A 69 -5.99 -6.94 8.75
C ILE A 69 -7.11 -7.12 9.79
N ILE A 70 -7.63 -6.02 10.34
CA ILE A 70 -8.71 -6.06 11.36
C ILE A 70 -9.97 -6.71 10.81
N THR A 71 -10.38 -6.33 9.60
CA THR A 71 -11.59 -6.88 8.96
C THR A 71 -11.40 -8.34 8.54
N GLY A 72 -10.16 -8.75 8.24
CA GLY A 72 -9.78 -10.15 8.01
C GLY A 72 -9.93 -11.01 9.27
N ALA A 73 -9.45 -10.52 10.41
CA ALA A 73 -9.61 -11.20 11.70
C ALA A 73 -11.10 -11.35 12.09
N ALA A 74 -11.93 -10.34 11.83
CA ALA A 74 -13.37 -10.42 12.05
C ALA A 74 -14.05 -11.47 11.14
N TRP A 75 -13.60 -11.59 9.89
CA TRP A 75 -14.07 -12.63 8.98
C TRP A 75 -13.63 -14.03 9.43
N ALA A 76 -12.38 -14.20 9.88
CA ALA A 76 -11.85 -15.46 10.36
C ALA A 76 -12.71 -16.02 11.52
N HIS A 77 -13.11 -15.16 12.47
CA HIS A 77 -14.03 -15.56 13.53
C HIS A 77 -15.39 -16.01 13.00
N TYR A 78 -15.93 -15.33 11.98
CA TYR A 78 -17.21 -15.71 11.39
C TYR A 78 -17.13 -17.02 10.59
N ALA A 79 -15.99 -17.31 9.96
CA ALA A 79 -15.81 -18.49 9.12
C ALA A 79 -15.39 -19.73 9.92
N TRP A 80 -14.47 -19.57 10.88
CA TRP A 80 -13.78 -20.67 11.56
C TRP A 80 -13.99 -20.69 13.09
N GLY A 81 -14.73 -19.71 13.64
CA GLY A 81 -15.02 -19.61 15.08
C GLY A 81 -13.88 -19.07 15.95
N SER A 82 -12.74 -18.73 15.35
CA SER A 82 -11.59 -18.11 16.01
C SER A 82 -11.11 -16.89 15.24
N TYR A 83 -10.70 -15.83 15.94
CA TYR A 83 -10.16 -14.61 15.33
C TYR A 83 -8.76 -14.82 14.74
N TRP A 84 -7.99 -15.73 15.33
CA TRP A 84 -6.61 -16.00 14.95
C TRP A 84 -6.20 -17.37 15.47
N SER A 85 -5.69 -18.20 14.57
CA SER A 85 -5.32 -19.60 14.77
C SER A 85 -3.81 -19.79 14.89
N TRP A 86 -3.00 -18.76 14.62
CA TRP A 86 -1.53 -18.80 14.57
C TRP A 86 -0.97 -19.81 13.57
N ASP A 87 -1.77 -20.21 12.58
CA ASP A 87 -1.28 -21.14 11.58
C ASP A 87 -0.32 -20.41 10.60
N PRO A 88 0.58 -21.13 9.91
CA PRO A 88 1.57 -20.50 9.03
C PRO A 88 0.95 -19.61 7.96
N LYS A 89 -0.29 -19.90 7.54
CA LYS A 89 -1.01 -19.12 6.54
C LYS A 89 -1.56 -17.80 7.08
N GLU A 90 -1.73 -17.66 8.39
CA GLU A 90 -2.19 -16.42 9.03
C GLU A 90 -1.01 -15.57 9.52
N THR A 91 0.11 -16.20 9.90
CA THR A 91 1.27 -15.50 10.47
C THR A 91 2.29 -15.02 9.45
N TRP A 92 2.37 -15.64 8.27
CA TRP A 92 3.39 -15.35 7.26
C TRP A 92 2.85 -14.79 5.93
N SER A 93 1.53 -14.75 5.73
CA SER A 93 0.92 -14.19 4.51
C SER A 93 0.64 -12.69 4.64
#